data_AF-E6ZVW0-F1
#
_entry.id   AF-E6ZVW0-F1
#
_cell.length_a   1.000
_cell.length_b   1.000
_cell.length_c   1.000
_cell.angle_alpha   90.00
_cell.angle_beta   90.00
_cell.angle_gamma   90.00
#
_symmetry.space_group_name_H-M   'P 1'
#
loop_
_entity.id
_entity.type
_entity.pdbx_description
1 polymer ?
#
loop_
_entity_poly.entity_id
_entity_poly.type
_entity_poly.pdbx_seq_one_letter_code
_entity_poly.pdbx_strand_id
1 'polypeptide(L)'
;MKFFSLLTAALASSASVASSPLEVRQASSSSSVASSTSSSSTRASSAVSSSTVPPSSSSSAPTTTATQSTGSGGAKNTTIINSYNSTLSYNSTATSNDSAVYGVGAAGFAGVKKSKRPLNIVLTNDDSWASANIRALYYALRRAGHRVLMVAPSHNQSGKGGTVVFPTSLNITSEGRGGFVPVGAPYAGLNVSDPALRYFNGTPVATAGWALDHDAVYFFNASRNDTTAGVDLVVSGPNEGNNLGSFVWTLSGTIGASYFSVERSVPSIAFSASTDVRQYPTLNLSNANDESVKIATYSSNFVTTLADEAKKSNASARILPLGIGLTVNYPKIAPTGNCTNLTWVHTRLTGKAIVDRVVVNATTGLPTYADLVSDGVNACISGNCSLPGETDVIGNGKCQASASIYSVDYDAPTNATKDLVAALTTGITSLNSNATAGSNRTNATTA
;
A
#
# COMPACT_ATOMS: atom_id res chain seq x y z
N MET A 1 -17.05 -9.15 63.30
CA MET A 1 -15.63 -8.76 63.47
C MET A 1 -15.02 -8.78 62.07
N LYS A 2 -14.49 -7.71 61.44
CA LYS A 2 -13.86 -6.46 61.93
C LYS A 2 -12.66 -6.72 62.85
N PHE A 3 -11.44 -6.64 62.32
CA PHE A 3 -10.43 -5.54 62.44
C PHE A 3 -9.53 -5.64 61.17
N PHE A 4 -9.23 -4.59 60.38
CA PHE A 4 -8.40 -3.37 60.59
C PHE A 4 -6.88 -3.67 60.72
N SER A 5 -5.95 -2.92 60.10
CA SER A 5 -6.04 -1.82 59.10
C SER A 5 -4.63 -1.38 58.62
N LEU A 6 -4.53 -0.22 57.93
CA LEU A 6 -3.32 0.60 57.64
C LEU A 6 -2.41 0.11 56.49
N LEU A 7 -1.71 0.95 55.70
CA LEU A 7 -1.84 2.35 55.21
C LEU A 7 -0.80 2.50 54.06
N THR A 8 -0.72 3.48 53.13
CA THR A 8 -1.33 4.81 52.90
C THR A 8 -1.38 5.09 51.38
N ALA A 9 -2.03 6.19 50.95
CA ALA A 9 -1.91 6.73 49.58
C ALA A 9 -0.78 7.78 49.46
N ALA A 10 -0.25 8.01 48.25
CA ALA A 10 -0.22 9.35 47.59
C ALA A 10 0.64 9.43 46.30
N LEU A 11 0.06 10.07 45.29
CA LEU A 11 0.62 10.90 44.19
C LEU A 11 2.00 10.61 43.54
N ALA A 12 1.92 10.32 42.24
CA ALA A 12 2.56 11.06 41.12
C ALA A 12 4.03 11.55 41.21
N SER A 13 4.83 11.10 40.23
CA SER A 13 5.70 12.00 39.47
C SER A 13 5.81 11.53 38.01
N SER A 14 5.80 12.47 37.07
CA SER A 14 5.92 12.22 35.63
C SER A 14 7.37 12.38 35.17
N ALA A 15 8.05 11.28 34.85
CA ALA A 15 9.40 11.33 34.29
C ALA A 15 9.37 11.63 32.78
N SER A 16 9.83 12.82 32.40
CA SER A 16 10.01 13.21 31.00
C SER A 16 11.21 12.48 30.39
N VAL A 17 10.98 11.63 29.38
CA VAL A 17 12.07 11.12 28.53
C VAL A 17 12.45 12.24 27.56
N ALA A 18 13.54 12.94 27.87
CA ALA A 18 14.07 14.00 27.01
C ALA A 18 14.69 13.38 25.75
N SER A 19 14.12 13.69 24.58
CA SER A 19 14.67 13.27 23.28
C SER A 19 15.91 14.12 22.94
N SER A 20 17.10 13.61 23.27
CA SER A 20 18.34 14.15 22.72
C SER A 20 18.37 13.93 21.21
N PRO A 21 18.63 14.95 20.37
CA PRO A 21 18.68 14.77 18.93
C PRO A 21 19.90 13.94 18.53
N LEU A 22 19.69 12.86 17.78
CA LEU A 22 20.76 12.15 17.09
C LEU A 22 21.31 13.04 15.97
N GLU A 23 22.63 13.19 15.89
CA GLU A 23 23.28 13.94 14.82
C GLU A 23 23.00 13.30 13.46
N VAL A 24 22.45 14.09 12.53
CA VAL A 24 22.25 13.67 11.15
C VAL A 24 23.60 13.60 10.46
N ARG A 25 24.17 12.39 10.35
CA ARG A 25 25.32 12.12 9.48
C ARG A 25 24.91 12.28 8.02
N GLN A 26 25.06 13.50 7.53
CA GLN A 26 24.79 13.88 6.14
C GLN A 26 25.74 13.13 5.20
N ALA A 27 25.20 12.25 4.35
CA ALA A 27 25.99 11.47 3.41
C ALA A 27 26.39 12.31 2.18
N SER A 28 27.47 13.10 2.32
CA SER A 28 28.01 13.94 1.25
C SER A 28 28.79 13.12 0.21
N SER A 29 28.08 12.53 -0.77
CA SER A 29 28.69 11.85 -1.92
C SER A 29 29.01 12.82 -3.07
N SER A 30 30.02 13.67 -2.86
CA SER A 30 30.65 14.40 -3.97
C SER A 30 31.53 13.44 -4.79
N SER A 31 31.13 13.13 -6.03
CA SER A 31 31.99 12.47 -7.01
C SER A 31 32.23 13.41 -8.21
N SER A 32 33.50 13.63 -8.52
CA SER A 32 33.96 14.58 -9.53
C SER A 32 33.83 14.03 -10.95
N VAL A 33 33.51 14.91 -11.90
CA VAL A 33 33.65 14.60 -13.34
C VAL A 33 35.12 14.32 -13.67
N ALA A 34 35.40 13.17 -14.27
CA ALA A 34 36.67 12.85 -14.88
C ALA A 34 36.42 12.18 -16.25
N SER A 35 36.93 12.80 -17.31
CA SER A 35 36.72 12.35 -18.69
C SER A 35 37.90 11.54 -19.21
N SER A 36 37.65 10.36 -19.79
CA SER A 36 38.63 9.63 -20.59
C SER A 36 37.98 8.95 -21.79
N THR A 37 38.45 9.27 -22.99
CA THR A 37 37.96 8.74 -24.27
C THR A 37 38.81 7.59 -24.78
N SER A 38 38.20 6.45 -25.16
CA SER A 38 38.85 5.45 -26.02
C SER A 38 37.85 4.61 -26.83
N SER A 39 37.73 4.96 -28.11
CA SER A 39 37.57 4.06 -29.27
C SER A 39 36.98 2.64 -29.10
N SER A 40 35.77 2.47 -29.64
CA SER A 40 35.35 1.39 -30.56
C SER A 40 35.69 -0.08 -30.26
N SER A 41 34.64 -0.90 -30.15
CA SER A 41 34.62 -2.21 -30.82
C SER A 41 33.23 -2.51 -31.39
N THR A 42 33.17 -3.03 -32.63
CA THR A 42 31.93 -3.38 -33.32
C THR A 42 31.66 -4.88 -33.24
N ARG A 43 30.48 -5.29 -32.78
CA ARG A 43 29.86 -6.54 -33.26
C ARG A 43 28.33 -6.49 -33.17
N ALA A 44 27.68 -7.17 -34.10
CA ALA A 44 26.23 -7.17 -34.25
C ALA A 44 25.55 -8.11 -33.24
N SER A 45 24.28 -7.84 -32.95
CA SER A 45 23.32 -8.81 -32.42
C SER A 45 22.04 -8.72 -33.22
N SER A 46 21.53 -9.89 -33.61
CA SER A 46 20.38 -10.07 -34.48
C SER A 46 19.07 -9.50 -33.92
N ALA A 47 18.24 -8.95 -34.80
CA ALA A 47 16.81 -8.78 -34.51
C ALA A 47 16.14 -10.15 -34.30
N VAL A 48 15.23 -10.24 -33.34
CA VAL A 48 14.32 -11.38 -33.16
C VAL A 48 12.90 -10.82 -33.07
N SER A 49 12.04 -11.27 -33.97
CA SER A 49 10.64 -10.80 -34.05
C SER A 49 9.75 -11.50 -33.03
N SER A 50 8.80 -10.74 -32.48
CA SER A 50 7.44 -11.15 -32.08
C SER A 50 7.21 -12.60 -31.63
N SER A 51 6.96 -12.79 -30.34
CA SER A 51 6.11 -13.88 -29.84
C SER A 51 4.87 -13.30 -29.16
N THR A 52 3.69 -13.62 -29.69
CA THR A 52 2.38 -13.22 -29.13
C THR A 52 2.01 -14.08 -27.93
N VAL A 53 1.50 -13.45 -26.87
CA VAL A 53 0.98 -14.15 -25.69
C VAL A 53 -0.41 -14.73 -25.99
N PRO A 54 -0.66 -16.03 -25.79
CA PRO A 54 -1.98 -16.64 -25.96
C PRO A 54 -2.89 -16.40 -24.73
N PRO A 55 -4.21 -16.20 -24.91
CA PRO A 55 -5.16 -16.04 -23.81
C PRO A 55 -5.65 -17.39 -23.24
N SER A 56 -6.01 -17.40 -21.95
CA SER A 56 -6.64 -18.55 -21.29
C SER A 56 -8.18 -18.46 -21.30
N SER A 57 -8.81 -19.47 -21.90
CA SER A 57 -10.26 -19.74 -21.89
C SER A 57 -10.73 -20.35 -20.55
N SER A 58 -11.99 -20.27 -20.12
CA SER A 58 -13.17 -19.52 -20.59
C SER A 58 -14.36 -19.72 -19.63
N SER A 59 -15.28 -18.76 -19.52
CA SER A 59 -16.64 -18.98 -19.00
C SER A 59 -17.65 -18.26 -19.90
N SER A 60 -18.63 -18.99 -20.43
CA SER A 60 -19.48 -18.54 -21.53
C SER A 60 -20.52 -17.48 -21.15
N ALA A 61 -20.68 -16.47 -22.01
CA ALA A 61 -21.82 -15.54 -22.02
C ALA A 61 -22.34 -15.36 -23.46
N PRO A 62 -23.65 -15.14 -23.69
CA PRO A 62 -24.23 -15.19 -25.03
C PRO A 62 -23.99 -13.91 -25.84
N THR A 63 -23.70 -14.10 -27.13
CA THR A 63 -23.47 -13.02 -28.10
C THR A 63 -24.75 -12.24 -28.41
N THR A 64 -24.70 -10.91 -28.33
CA THR A 64 -25.68 -10.02 -28.98
C THR A 64 -24.95 -8.99 -29.83
N THR A 65 -25.41 -8.80 -31.06
CA THR A 65 -24.66 -8.08 -32.11
C THR A 65 -24.85 -6.56 -31.97
N ALA A 66 -23.79 -5.84 -31.58
CA ALA A 66 -23.76 -4.39 -31.58
C ALA A 66 -23.40 -3.86 -32.98
N THR A 67 -24.38 -3.34 -33.72
CA THR A 67 -24.18 -2.73 -35.03
C THR A 67 -23.38 -1.42 -34.90
N GLN A 68 -22.31 -1.27 -35.69
CA GLN A 68 -21.59 0.01 -35.77
C GLN A 68 -22.48 1.07 -36.44
N SER A 69 -22.58 2.25 -35.83
CA SER A 69 -23.05 3.47 -36.50
C SER A 69 -21.94 4.51 -36.49
N THR A 70 -21.63 5.06 -37.67
CA THR A 70 -20.68 6.15 -37.84
C THR A 70 -21.37 7.49 -37.59
N GLY A 71 -20.88 8.31 -36.66
CA GLY A 71 -21.59 9.54 -36.30
C GLY A 71 -20.80 10.54 -35.46
N SER A 72 -20.23 11.54 -36.15
CA SER A 72 -19.75 12.84 -35.63
C SER A 72 -18.63 12.86 -34.57
N GLY A 73 -17.80 13.90 -34.62
CA GLY A 73 -16.67 14.11 -33.71
C GLY A 73 -16.97 15.15 -32.62
N GLY A 74 -16.67 14.82 -31.36
CA GLY A 74 -16.73 15.70 -30.20
C GLY A 74 -16.76 14.89 -28.90
N ALA A 75 -16.01 15.20 -27.84
CA ALA A 75 -15.10 16.33 -27.60
C ALA A 75 -13.69 15.85 -27.17
N LYS A 76 -12.69 16.72 -27.27
CA LYS A 76 -11.30 16.41 -26.87
C LYS A 76 -11.12 16.52 -25.35
N ASN A 77 -10.62 15.44 -24.77
CA ASN A 77 -9.87 15.32 -23.51
C ASN A 77 -9.48 16.65 -22.82
N THR A 78 -10.30 17.13 -21.89
CA THR A 78 -10.09 18.39 -21.12
C THR A 78 -10.01 18.16 -19.60
N THR A 79 -10.20 16.93 -19.13
CA THR A 79 -10.42 16.61 -17.71
C THR A 79 -9.13 16.39 -16.90
N ILE A 80 -7.96 16.36 -17.54
CA ILE A 80 -6.67 16.05 -16.92
C ILE A 80 -5.62 17.08 -17.31
N ILE A 81 -4.88 17.57 -16.33
CA ILE A 81 -3.69 18.42 -16.50
C ILE A 81 -2.50 17.89 -15.70
N ASN A 82 -1.31 18.43 -15.96
CA ASN A 82 -0.12 18.14 -15.16
C ASN A 82 -0.36 18.51 -13.68
N SER A 83 -0.03 17.62 -12.74
CA SER A 83 -0.12 17.94 -11.30
C SER A 83 1.11 18.73 -10.82
N TYR A 84 2.25 18.62 -11.52
CA TYR A 84 3.43 19.41 -11.26
C TYR A 84 3.20 20.87 -11.71
N ASN A 85 3.35 21.80 -10.76
CA ASN A 85 3.28 23.25 -10.97
C ASN A 85 1.94 23.79 -11.56
N SER A 86 0.80 23.18 -11.23
CA SER A 86 -0.52 23.75 -11.53
C SER A 86 -1.07 24.56 -10.35
N THR A 87 -1.73 25.69 -10.59
CA THR A 87 -2.36 26.49 -9.52
C THR A 87 -3.48 25.74 -8.78
N LEU A 88 -4.12 24.77 -9.45
CA LEU A 88 -5.10 23.85 -8.84
C LEU A 88 -4.45 22.86 -7.86
N SER A 89 -3.15 22.60 -7.95
CA SER A 89 -2.44 21.66 -7.07
C SER A 89 -2.34 22.14 -5.62
N TYR A 90 -2.43 23.46 -5.39
CA TYR A 90 -2.19 24.14 -4.10
C TYR A 90 -3.46 24.60 -3.38
N ASN A 91 -4.57 24.84 -4.11
CA ASN A 91 -5.75 25.57 -3.61
C ASN A 91 -6.95 24.66 -3.28
N SER A 92 -6.70 23.44 -2.80
CA SER A 92 -7.79 22.49 -2.47
C SER A 92 -8.50 22.86 -1.16
N THR A 93 -9.57 23.63 -1.28
CA THR A 93 -10.52 23.94 -0.18
C THR A 93 -11.45 22.76 0.15
N ALA A 94 -11.05 21.52 -0.16
CA ALA A 94 -11.79 20.30 0.13
C ALA A 94 -11.91 20.09 1.65
N THR A 95 -13.03 20.53 2.23
CA THR A 95 -13.38 20.35 3.63
C THR A 95 -14.18 19.06 3.86
N SER A 96 -14.32 18.67 5.12
CA SER A 96 -15.03 17.45 5.58
C SER A 96 -16.52 17.37 5.25
N ASN A 97 -17.13 18.48 4.78
CA ASN A 97 -18.56 18.59 4.48
C ASN A 97 -18.86 18.83 3.00
N ASP A 98 -17.89 18.66 2.12
CA ASP A 98 -18.02 18.93 0.68
C ASP A 98 -18.78 17.81 -0.05
N SER A 99 -20.10 17.78 0.15
CA SER A 99 -21.04 16.92 -0.58
C SER A 99 -21.38 17.45 -1.98
N ALA A 100 -20.79 18.58 -2.40
CA ALA A 100 -20.94 19.13 -3.75
C ALA A 100 -19.97 18.45 -4.73
N VAL A 101 -18.83 17.92 -4.26
CA VAL A 101 -17.99 17.04 -5.09
C VAL A 101 -18.74 15.77 -5.50
N TYR A 102 -18.61 15.46 -6.78
CA TYR A 102 -19.16 14.26 -7.41
C TYR A 102 -18.85 13.00 -6.59
N GLY A 103 -19.84 12.10 -6.46
CA GLY A 103 -19.71 10.87 -5.69
C GLY A 103 -19.80 11.02 -4.16
N VAL A 104 -19.24 12.09 -3.57
CA VAL A 104 -19.28 12.31 -2.10
C VAL A 104 -20.71 12.53 -1.59
N GLY A 105 -21.58 13.14 -2.40
CA GLY A 105 -23.00 13.27 -2.10
C GLY A 105 -23.82 11.97 -2.18
N ALA A 106 -23.31 10.92 -2.85
CA ALA A 106 -24.14 9.84 -3.43
C ALA A 106 -24.81 8.89 -2.42
N ALA A 107 -25.99 8.38 -2.80
CA ALA A 107 -26.87 7.60 -1.94
C ALA A 107 -26.31 6.22 -1.54
N GLY A 108 -25.43 5.61 -2.36
CA GLY A 108 -24.81 4.33 -2.02
C GLY A 108 -23.95 4.38 -0.76
N PHE A 109 -23.41 5.56 -0.43
CA PHE A 109 -22.61 5.80 0.78
C PHE A 109 -23.45 6.24 2.00
N ALA A 110 -24.76 5.99 2.02
CA ALA A 110 -25.60 6.25 3.19
C ALA A 110 -25.17 5.48 4.46
N GLY A 111 -24.52 4.31 4.29
CA GLY A 111 -23.98 3.50 5.39
C GLY A 111 -22.59 3.91 5.90
N VAL A 112 -22.01 5.02 5.38
CA VAL A 112 -20.71 5.52 5.84
C VAL A 112 -20.85 6.28 7.14
N LYS A 113 -20.11 5.86 8.17
CA LYS A 113 -19.98 6.54 9.47
C LYS A 113 -19.29 7.90 9.27
N LYS A 114 -19.81 8.95 9.92
CA LYS A 114 -19.07 10.21 10.07
C LYS A 114 -18.00 10.07 11.15
N SER A 115 -16.79 10.54 10.87
CA SER A 115 -15.69 10.58 11.83
C SER A 115 -15.85 11.73 12.82
N LYS A 116 -15.57 11.44 14.10
CA LYS A 116 -15.49 12.46 15.16
C LYS A 116 -14.14 13.18 15.16
N ARG A 117 -13.10 12.57 14.57
CA ARG A 117 -11.78 13.17 14.38
C ARG A 117 -11.32 12.99 12.93
N PRO A 118 -11.74 13.91 12.03
CA PRO A 118 -11.23 14.00 10.66
C PRO A 118 -9.71 13.86 10.58
N LEU A 119 -9.26 13.35 9.44
CA LEU A 119 -7.87 13.00 9.17
C LEU A 119 -7.45 13.61 7.83
N ASN A 120 -6.17 13.95 7.71
CA ASN A 120 -5.52 14.12 6.41
C ASN A 120 -5.05 12.73 5.92
N ILE A 121 -5.64 12.23 4.83
CA ILE A 121 -5.39 10.88 4.30
C ILE A 121 -4.77 10.94 2.90
N VAL A 122 -3.64 10.26 2.71
CA VAL A 122 -3.16 9.91 1.37
C VAL A 122 -3.71 8.54 0.99
N LEU A 123 -4.29 8.42 -0.21
CA LEU A 123 -4.90 7.21 -0.75
C LEU A 123 -4.17 6.77 -2.03
N THR A 124 -3.68 5.53 -2.04
CA THR A 124 -2.94 4.91 -3.15
C THR A 124 -3.43 3.48 -3.39
N ASN A 125 -2.92 2.79 -4.42
CA ASN A 125 -3.07 1.35 -4.64
C ASN A 125 -1.98 0.85 -5.60
N ASP A 126 -2.08 -0.41 -6.02
CA ASP A 126 -1.37 -0.93 -7.18
C ASP A 126 -2.27 -1.19 -8.42
N ASP A 127 -3.60 -1.31 -8.28
CA ASP A 127 -4.49 -1.55 -9.43
C ASP A 127 -4.57 -0.39 -10.45
N SER A 128 -4.12 0.81 -10.07
CA SER A 128 -4.24 2.14 -10.74
C SER A 128 -5.33 3.06 -10.20
N TRP A 129 -5.11 4.39 -10.34
CA TRP A 129 -6.05 5.50 -10.05
C TRP A 129 -7.42 5.39 -10.73
N ALA A 130 -7.56 4.49 -11.71
CA ALA A 130 -8.77 4.27 -12.48
C ALA A 130 -9.58 3.03 -12.06
N SER A 131 -9.12 2.23 -11.10
CA SER A 131 -9.89 1.09 -10.61
C SER A 131 -11.17 1.54 -9.88
N ALA A 132 -12.20 0.69 -9.91
CA ALA A 132 -13.47 0.98 -9.25
C ALA A 132 -13.32 1.04 -7.72
N ASN A 133 -12.51 0.14 -7.15
CA ASN A 133 -12.31 0.04 -5.70
C ASN A 133 -11.71 1.29 -5.08
N ILE A 134 -10.56 1.78 -5.59
CA ILE A 134 -9.89 2.96 -5.00
C ILE A 134 -10.75 4.23 -5.15
N ARG A 135 -11.50 4.36 -6.26
CA ARG A 135 -12.41 5.47 -6.49
C ARG A 135 -13.64 5.44 -5.59
N ALA A 136 -14.21 4.27 -5.34
CA ALA A 136 -15.28 4.13 -4.36
C ALA A 136 -14.77 4.48 -2.95
N LEU A 137 -13.57 4.01 -2.54
CA LEU A 137 -13.01 4.31 -1.22
C LEU A 137 -12.68 5.79 -1.04
N TYR A 138 -12.20 6.45 -2.08
CA TYR A 138 -11.99 7.90 -2.08
C TYR A 138 -13.27 8.68 -1.73
N TYR A 139 -14.38 8.39 -2.43
CA TYR A 139 -15.67 9.04 -2.13
C TYR A 139 -16.20 8.65 -0.75
N ALA A 140 -16.00 7.41 -0.28
CA ALA A 140 -16.40 6.97 1.05
C ALA A 140 -15.61 7.67 2.18
N LEU A 141 -14.28 7.81 2.06
CA LEU A 141 -13.46 8.51 3.05
C LEU A 141 -13.78 10.02 3.10
N ARG A 142 -14.04 10.65 1.93
CA ARG A 142 -14.58 12.02 1.91
C ARG A 142 -15.99 12.10 2.49
N ARG A 143 -16.86 11.10 2.25
CA ARG A 143 -18.19 10.99 2.86
C ARG A 143 -18.12 10.91 4.39
N ALA A 144 -17.16 10.16 4.94
CA ALA A 144 -16.91 10.07 6.38
C ALA A 144 -16.43 11.40 6.99
N GLY A 145 -15.88 12.30 6.17
CA GLY A 145 -15.42 13.64 6.55
C GLY A 145 -13.90 13.78 6.68
N HIS A 146 -13.12 12.84 6.13
CA HIS A 146 -11.67 13.00 6.04
C HIS A 146 -11.29 13.91 4.87
N ARG A 147 -10.15 14.60 4.97
CA ARG A 147 -9.51 15.30 3.84
C ARG A 147 -8.65 14.27 3.11
N VAL A 148 -9.02 13.92 1.88
CA VAL A 148 -8.39 12.81 1.15
C VAL A 148 -7.69 13.34 -0.09
N LEU A 149 -6.42 12.95 -0.27
CA LEU A 149 -5.65 13.10 -1.50
C LEU A 149 -5.43 11.70 -2.09
N MET A 150 -6.01 11.41 -3.26
CA MET A 150 -5.62 10.22 -4.02
C MET A 150 -4.42 10.54 -4.90
N VAL A 151 -3.35 9.74 -4.77
CA VAL A 151 -2.32 9.61 -5.80
C VAL A 151 -2.06 8.13 -5.99
N ALA A 152 -2.34 7.63 -7.19
CA ALA A 152 -2.27 6.20 -7.50
C ALA A 152 -1.62 5.95 -8.89
N PRO A 153 -1.13 4.74 -9.20
CA PRO A 153 -0.45 4.48 -10.46
C PRO A 153 -1.29 4.78 -11.70
N SER A 154 -0.66 5.20 -12.80
CA SER A 154 -1.30 5.39 -14.12
C SER A 154 -1.65 4.06 -14.81
N HIS A 155 -0.93 2.99 -14.49
CA HIS A 155 -1.08 1.63 -15.02
C HIS A 155 -1.34 0.65 -13.86
N ASN A 156 -1.79 -0.58 -14.16
CA ASN A 156 -1.78 -1.64 -13.15
C ASN A 156 -0.33 -2.01 -12.78
N GLN A 157 -0.08 -2.19 -11.48
CA GLN A 157 1.20 -2.50 -10.86
C GLN A 157 1.09 -3.66 -9.83
N SER A 158 0.10 -4.55 -9.98
CA SER A 158 0.04 -5.79 -9.18
C SER A 158 1.38 -6.56 -9.21
N GLY A 159 1.74 -7.21 -8.10
CA GLY A 159 2.92 -8.08 -8.03
C GLY A 159 4.28 -7.36 -7.95
N LYS A 160 4.29 -6.05 -7.63
CA LYS A 160 5.54 -5.26 -7.53
C LYS A 160 6.18 -5.25 -6.12
N GLY A 161 5.49 -5.70 -5.07
CA GLY A 161 6.01 -5.68 -3.70
C GLY A 161 6.57 -4.31 -3.30
N GLY A 162 7.74 -4.31 -2.66
CA GLY A 162 8.50 -3.09 -2.31
C GLY A 162 9.25 -2.40 -3.46
N THR A 163 9.04 -2.78 -4.73
CA THR A 163 9.86 -2.25 -5.85
C THR A 163 9.64 -0.75 -6.06
N VAL A 164 10.73 0.01 -6.20
CA VAL A 164 10.73 1.45 -6.53
C VAL A 164 11.17 1.66 -7.98
N VAL A 165 10.26 2.12 -8.85
CA VAL A 165 10.61 2.64 -10.20
C VAL A 165 9.89 3.96 -10.42
N PHE A 166 10.67 4.99 -10.74
CA PHE A 166 10.24 6.32 -11.12
C PHE A 166 10.10 6.43 -12.66
N PRO A 167 9.31 7.39 -13.17
CA PRO A 167 9.20 7.62 -14.61
C PRO A 167 10.54 8.09 -15.22
N THR A 168 10.93 7.46 -16.32
CA THR A 168 12.14 7.80 -17.11
C THR A 168 11.86 8.77 -18.25
N SER A 169 10.64 9.28 -18.34
CA SER A 169 10.14 10.18 -19.39
C SER A 169 9.22 11.24 -18.75
N LEU A 170 9.24 12.46 -19.28
CA LEU A 170 8.31 13.52 -18.87
C LEU A 170 6.85 13.21 -19.26
N ASN A 171 6.65 12.30 -20.21
CA ASN A 171 5.35 11.93 -20.76
C ASN A 171 5.12 10.41 -20.72
N ILE A 172 3.86 10.03 -20.55
CA ILE A 172 3.31 8.68 -20.58
C ILE A 172 3.62 8.04 -21.94
N THR A 173 4.38 6.95 -21.95
CA THR A 173 4.86 6.24 -23.15
C THR A 173 3.98 5.06 -23.59
N SER A 174 3.17 4.54 -22.67
CA SER A 174 2.19 3.47 -22.88
C SER A 174 0.84 3.92 -22.33
N GLU A 175 -0.26 3.46 -22.90
CA GLU A 175 -1.60 3.88 -22.45
C GLU A 175 -1.89 3.36 -21.03
N GLY A 176 -2.27 4.28 -20.13
CA GLY A 176 -2.66 3.96 -18.77
C GLY A 176 -3.92 3.09 -18.71
N ARG A 177 -4.19 2.49 -17.55
CA ARG A 177 -5.30 1.52 -17.38
C ARG A 177 -6.60 2.08 -17.98
N GLY A 178 -7.20 1.36 -18.93
CA GLY A 178 -8.48 1.70 -19.54
C GLY A 178 -8.50 2.99 -20.38
N GLY A 179 -7.35 3.52 -20.81
CA GLY A 179 -7.27 4.74 -21.63
C GLY A 179 -7.47 6.05 -20.87
N PHE A 180 -7.69 6.01 -19.55
CA PHE A 180 -7.91 7.22 -18.75
C PHE A 180 -6.65 8.09 -18.57
N VAL A 181 -5.47 7.61 -18.99
CA VAL A 181 -4.24 8.40 -19.14
C VAL A 181 -3.62 8.07 -20.50
N PRO A 182 -3.85 8.89 -21.54
CA PRO A 182 -3.37 8.58 -22.89
C PRO A 182 -1.86 8.79 -23.05
N VAL A 183 -1.28 8.14 -24.05
CA VAL A 183 0.11 8.37 -24.48
C VAL A 183 0.32 9.86 -24.78
N GLY A 184 1.43 10.42 -24.30
CA GLY A 184 1.75 11.84 -24.40
C GLY A 184 1.23 12.71 -23.24
N ALA A 185 0.35 12.21 -22.36
CA ALA A 185 0.02 12.90 -21.11
C ALA A 185 1.26 13.03 -20.20
N PRO A 186 1.33 13.98 -19.25
CA PRO A 186 2.47 14.11 -18.33
C PRO A 186 2.65 12.88 -17.42
N TYR A 187 3.86 12.66 -16.88
CA TYR A 187 4.13 11.53 -15.97
C TYR A 187 3.33 11.58 -14.65
N ALA A 188 2.86 12.76 -14.24
CA ALA A 188 2.00 12.97 -13.08
C ALA A 188 0.88 13.95 -13.45
N GLY A 189 -0.36 13.65 -13.07
CA GLY A 189 -1.51 14.44 -13.49
C GLY A 189 -2.64 14.44 -12.48
N LEU A 190 -3.49 15.46 -12.54
CA LEU A 190 -4.67 15.60 -11.69
C LEU A 190 -5.96 15.77 -12.51
N ASN A 191 -7.08 15.37 -11.92
CA ASN A 191 -8.40 15.65 -12.45
C ASN A 191 -8.77 17.12 -12.23
N VAL A 192 -9.16 17.84 -13.28
CA VAL A 192 -9.47 19.28 -13.22
C VAL A 192 -10.70 19.57 -12.36
N SER A 193 -11.70 18.68 -12.38
CA SER A 193 -12.95 18.85 -11.62
C SER A 193 -12.83 18.44 -10.15
N ASP A 194 -11.79 17.70 -9.78
CA ASP A 194 -11.47 17.36 -8.39
C ASP A 194 -9.94 17.15 -8.25
N PRO A 195 -9.16 18.23 -8.00
CA PRO A 195 -7.68 18.21 -7.95
C PRO A 195 -7.06 17.33 -6.85
N ALA A 196 -7.89 16.69 -6.02
CA ALA A 196 -7.53 15.66 -5.07
C ALA A 196 -7.43 14.25 -5.71
N LEU A 197 -7.89 14.05 -6.94
CA LEU A 197 -7.78 12.80 -7.71
C LEU A 197 -6.60 12.88 -8.69
N ARG A 198 -5.47 12.27 -8.33
CA ARG A 198 -4.21 12.32 -9.10
C ARG A 198 -3.70 10.94 -9.51
N TYR A 199 -2.84 10.91 -10.53
CA TYR A 199 -2.03 9.74 -10.89
C TYR A 199 -0.53 10.04 -10.92
N PHE A 200 0.26 8.98 -10.80
CA PHE A 200 1.72 8.99 -11.00
C PHE A 200 2.17 7.81 -11.87
N ASN A 201 3.16 8.01 -12.73
CA ASN A 201 3.71 6.98 -13.61
C ASN A 201 4.89 6.23 -12.99
N GLY A 202 4.65 5.53 -11.89
CA GLY A 202 5.66 4.72 -11.19
C GLY A 202 5.08 3.45 -10.58
N THR A 203 5.90 2.74 -9.80
CA THR A 203 5.43 1.64 -8.94
C THR A 203 4.61 2.18 -7.75
N PRO A 204 3.92 1.32 -6.98
CA PRO A 204 3.08 1.74 -5.86
C PRO A 204 3.88 2.46 -4.76
N VAL A 205 5.09 1.97 -4.47
CA VAL A 205 6.03 2.63 -3.54
C VAL A 205 6.51 3.97 -4.06
N ALA A 206 6.93 4.06 -5.33
CA ALA A 206 7.34 5.32 -5.96
C ALA A 206 6.18 6.34 -5.99
N THR A 207 4.94 5.85 -6.15
CA THR A 207 3.72 6.65 -6.11
C THR A 207 3.40 7.16 -4.70
N ALA A 208 3.55 6.32 -3.67
CA ALA A 208 3.42 6.73 -2.27
C ALA A 208 4.50 7.75 -1.88
N GLY A 209 5.74 7.58 -2.35
CA GLY A 209 6.82 8.55 -2.22
C GLY A 209 6.45 9.91 -2.85
N TRP A 210 6.04 9.93 -4.12
CA TRP A 210 5.57 11.15 -4.77
C TRP A 210 4.37 11.80 -4.04
N ALA A 211 3.44 10.98 -3.54
CA ALA A 211 2.29 11.45 -2.78
C ALA A 211 2.70 12.18 -1.51
N LEU A 212 3.61 11.60 -0.71
CA LEU A 212 4.09 12.21 0.55
C LEU A 212 5.04 13.39 0.30
N ASP A 213 6.04 13.21 -0.57
CA ASP A 213 7.18 14.14 -0.70
C ASP A 213 6.86 15.35 -1.59
N HIS A 214 5.85 15.26 -2.46
CA HIS A 214 5.44 16.35 -3.36
C HIS A 214 3.99 16.78 -3.16
N ASP A 215 3.02 15.88 -3.39
CA ASP A 215 1.62 16.29 -3.55
C ASP A 215 0.92 16.62 -2.21
N ALA A 216 1.19 15.86 -1.16
CA ALA A 216 0.63 16.05 0.18
C ALA A 216 1.07 17.36 0.84
N VAL A 217 2.36 17.72 0.71
CA VAL A 217 2.95 18.95 1.29
C VAL A 217 2.12 20.18 0.89
N TYR A 218 1.76 20.27 -0.39
CA TYR A 218 0.94 21.36 -0.91
C TYR A 218 -0.54 21.18 -0.62
N PHE A 219 -1.09 19.98 -0.77
CA PHE A 219 -2.52 19.71 -0.62
C PHE A 219 -3.03 19.88 0.82
N PHE A 220 -2.25 19.45 1.82
CA PHE A 220 -2.58 19.62 3.23
C PHE A 220 -2.09 20.95 3.83
N ASN A 221 -1.31 21.73 3.07
CA ASN A 221 -0.60 22.94 3.52
C ASN A 221 0.32 22.67 4.72
N ALA A 222 1.18 21.65 4.57
CA ALA A 222 2.10 21.22 5.60
C ALA A 222 3.40 22.04 5.62
N SER A 223 4.11 22.04 6.75
CA SER A 223 5.46 22.58 6.82
C SER A 223 6.41 21.77 5.96
N ARG A 224 7.33 22.42 5.23
CA ARG A 224 8.39 21.72 4.48
C ARG A 224 9.36 20.92 5.36
N ASN A 225 9.35 21.16 6.68
CA ASN A 225 10.14 20.42 7.67
C ASN A 225 9.36 19.26 8.32
N ASP A 226 8.08 19.08 7.99
CA ASP A 226 7.29 17.94 8.44
C ASP A 226 7.51 16.75 7.50
N THR A 227 8.25 15.75 7.98
CA THR A 227 8.58 14.53 7.23
C THR A 227 7.37 13.64 6.92
N THR A 228 6.21 13.90 7.53
CA THR A 228 4.91 13.25 7.27
C THR A 228 4.01 14.05 6.34
N ALA A 229 4.42 15.26 5.92
CA ALA A 229 3.63 16.15 5.05
C ALA A 229 2.20 16.43 5.56
N GLY A 230 2.01 16.49 6.88
CA GLY A 230 0.72 16.71 7.54
C GLY A 230 -0.25 15.53 7.45
N VAL A 231 0.20 14.34 7.05
CA VAL A 231 -0.65 13.15 6.81
C VAL A 231 -0.84 12.34 8.10
N ASP A 232 -2.09 12.17 8.54
CA ASP A 232 -2.44 11.31 9.68
C ASP A 232 -2.34 9.81 9.36
N LEU A 233 -2.57 9.45 8.10
CA LEU A 233 -2.77 8.08 7.64
C LEU A 233 -2.51 7.93 6.13
N VAL A 234 -1.77 6.90 5.73
CA VAL A 234 -1.84 6.36 4.37
C VAL A 234 -2.85 5.22 4.32
N VAL A 235 -3.65 5.19 3.26
CA VAL A 235 -4.55 4.08 2.93
C VAL A 235 -4.13 3.55 1.57
N SER A 236 -3.94 2.23 1.47
CA SER A 236 -3.55 1.56 0.23
C SER A 236 -4.61 0.54 -0.18
N GLY A 237 -5.03 0.56 -1.45
CA GLY A 237 -6.13 -0.25 -1.97
C GLY A 237 -7.50 0.45 -1.92
N PRO A 238 -8.63 -0.29 -1.99
CA PRO A 238 -8.71 -1.75 -1.88
C PRO A 238 -8.24 -2.46 -3.15
N ASN A 239 -7.22 -3.31 -3.05
CA ASN A 239 -6.71 -4.12 -4.16
C ASN A 239 -7.82 -5.00 -4.76
N GLU A 240 -7.85 -5.13 -6.09
CA GLU A 240 -8.71 -6.03 -6.86
C GLU A 240 -8.17 -7.46 -6.79
N GLY A 241 -8.38 -8.10 -5.64
CA GLY A 241 -7.82 -9.38 -5.24
C GLY A 241 -7.40 -9.38 -3.76
N ASN A 242 -7.20 -10.56 -3.18
CA ASN A 242 -6.74 -10.68 -1.80
C ASN A 242 -5.21 -10.67 -1.70
N ASN A 243 -4.69 -10.22 -0.56
CA ASN A 243 -3.27 -10.32 -0.23
C ASN A 243 -3.13 -11.00 1.14
N LEU A 244 -2.94 -12.32 1.13
CA LEU A 244 -3.04 -13.19 2.31
C LEU A 244 -1.71 -13.87 2.62
N GLY A 245 -1.25 -13.74 3.87
CA GLY A 245 -0.06 -14.42 4.36
C GLY A 245 1.26 -13.78 3.96
N SER A 246 2.33 -14.19 4.64
CA SER A 246 3.68 -13.63 4.52
C SER A 246 4.31 -13.78 3.13
N PHE A 247 3.86 -14.74 2.32
CA PHE A 247 4.26 -14.84 0.92
C PHE A 247 3.65 -13.72 0.06
N VAL A 248 2.32 -13.60 0.02
CA VAL A 248 1.64 -12.59 -0.81
C VAL A 248 1.89 -11.17 -0.28
N TRP A 249 2.11 -11.03 1.03
CA TRP A 249 2.66 -9.83 1.67
C TRP A 249 3.91 -9.29 0.94
N THR A 250 4.84 -10.16 0.57
CA THR A 250 6.15 -9.79 0.00
C THR A 250 6.04 -9.29 -1.44
N LEU A 251 5.01 -9.71 -2.18
CA LEU A 251 4.82 -9.40 -3.60
C LEU A 251 3.66 -8.41 -3.90
N SER A 252 2.76 -8.15 -2.94
CA SER A 252 1.68 -7.17 -3.12
C SER A 252 2.21 -5.74 -3.18
N GLY A 253 1.83 -5.00 -4.23
CA GLY A 253 2.18 -3.59 -4.38
C GLY A 253 1.35 -2.69 -3.47
N THR A 254 0.08 -3.03 -3.26
CA THR A 254 -0.80 -2.39 -2.24
C THR A 254 -0.17 -2.49 -0.85
N ILE A 255 0.39 -3.65 -0.48
CA ILE A 255 1.12 -3.81 0.79
C ILE A 255 2.44 -3.05 0.77
N GLY A 256 3.24 -3.13 -0.30
CA GLY A 256 4.51 -2.40 -0.41
C GLY A 256 4.38 -0.88 -0.22
N ALA A 257 3.36 -0.26 -0.82
CA ALA A 257 3.06 1.16 -0.62
C ALA A 257 2.64 1.50 0.82
N SER A 258 1.91 0.59 1.47
CA SER A 258 1.52 0.73 2.88
C SER A 258 2.74 0.63 3.80
N TYR A 259 3.60 -0.37 3.56
CA TYR A 259 4.80 -0.66 4.33
C TYR A 259 5.81 0.51 4.30
N PHE A 260 6.16 1.00 3.10
CA PHE A 260 7.00 2.18 2.91
C PHE A 260 6.49 3.41 3.67
N SER A 261 5.16 3.59 3.72
CA SER A 261 4.56 4.73 4.42
C SER A 261 4.80 4.66 5.94
N VAL A 262 4.80 3.46 6.52
CA VAL A 262 5.13 3.23 7.93
C VAL A 262 6.61 3.51 8.22
N GLU A 263 7.51 3.12 7.31
CA GLU A 263 8.94 3.48 7.39
C GLU A 263 9.15 5.01 7.30
N ARG A 264 8.39 5.70 6.42
CA ARG A 264 8.32 7.17 6.36
C ARG A 264 7.64 7.81 7.58
N SER A 265 7.38 7.05 8.64
CA SER A 265 6.75 7.48 9.90
C SER A 265 5.29 7.92 9.79
N VAL A 266 4.56 7.53 8.73
CA VAL A 266 3.12 7.75 8.59
C VAL A 266 2.36 6.46 8.91
N PRO A 267 1.34 6.44 9.80
CA PRO A 267 0.52 5.25 10.01
C PRO A 267 -0.08 4.76 8.68
N SER A 268 -0.20 3.44 8.48
CA SER A 268 -0.77 2.93 7.22
C SER A 268 -1.63 1.68 7.36
N ILE A 269 -2.64 1.58 6.50
CA ILE A 269 -3.55 0.44 6.38
C ILE A 269 -3.63 0.01 4.90
N ALA A 270 -3.28 -1.24 4.61
CA ALA A 270 -3.57 -1.89 3.34
C ALA A 270 -4.96 -2.54 3.38
N PHE A 271 -5.73 -2.41 2.30
CA PHE A 271 -7.00 -3.08 2.08
C PHE A 271 -6.92 -3.92 0.80
N SER A 272 -7.46 -5.15 0.85
CA SER A 272 -7.46 -6.08 -0.28
C SER A 272 -8.78 -6.83 -0.32
N ALA A 273 -9.40 -7.00 -1.48
CA ALA A 273 -10.77 -7.50 -1.57
C ALA A 273 -10.94 -8.53 -2.69
N SER A 274 -11.67 -9.61 -2.41
CA SER A 274 -12.13 -10.52 -3.47
C SER A 274 -13.25 -9.83 -4.26
N THR A 275 -12.89 -9.08 -5.31
CA THR A 275 -13.79 -8.31 -6.16
C THR A 275 -13.54 -8.55 -7.64
N ASP A 276 -14.52 -8.29 -8.48
CA ASP A 276 -14.32 -8.33 -9.93
C ASP A 276 -13.50 -7.10 -10.38
N VAL A 277 -12.61 -7.27 -11.38
CA VAL A 277 -11.74 -6.18 -11.90
C VAL A 277 -12.58 -5.18 -12.68
N ARG A 278 -12.66 -3.92 -12.23
CA ARG A 278 -13.58 -2.91 -12.79
C ARG A 278 -12.93 -1.55 -13.01
N GLN A 279 -13.43 -0.81 -14.01
CA GLN A 279 -13.02 0.57 -14.26
C GLN A 279 -13.99 1.54 -13.59
N TYR A 280 -13.51 2.67 -13.07
CA TYR A 280 -14.36 3.59 -12.31
C TYR A 280 -15.66 4.08 -12.98
N PRO A 281 -15.81 4.18 -14.32
CA PRO A 281 -17.10 4.53 -14.93
C PRO A 281 -18.21 3.48 -14.75
N THR A 282 -17.88 2.25 -14.33
CA THR A 282 -18.88 1.21 -14.03
C THR A 282 -19.42 1.28 -12.59
N LEU A 283 -19.00 2.27 -11.79
CA LEU A 283 -19.45 2.45 -10.41
C LEU A 283 -20.88 2.98 -10.35
N ASN A 284 -21.81 2.17 -9.82
CA ASN A 284 -23.14 2.67 -9.48
C ASN A 284 -23.14 3.30 -8.09
N LEU A 285 -22.65 4.54 -7.99
CA LEU A 285 -22.51 5.29 -6.72
C LEU A 285 -23.84 5.55 -5.99
N SER A 286 -24.98 5.42 -6.68
CA SER A 286 -26.32 5.51 -6.08
C SER A 286 -26.78 4.19 -5.44
N ASN A 287 -26.14 3.06 -5.78
CA ASN A 287 -26.52 1.74 -5.32
C ASN A 287 -25.61 1.26 -4.16
N ALA A 288 -26.17 1.18 -2.95
CA ALA A 288 -25.49 0.59 -1.80
C ALA A 288 -25.20 -0.93 -1.93
N ASN A 289 -25.65 -1.56 -3.03
CA ASN A 289 -25.30 -2.92 -3.42
C ASN A 289 -24.28 -3.03 -4.57
N ASP A 290 -23.70 -1.93 -5.07
CA ASP A 290 -22.49 -2.03 -5.90
C ASP A 290 -21.32 -2.57 -5.04
N GLU A 291 -20.58 -3.53 -5.60
CA GLU A 291 -19.51 -4.27 -4.90
C GLU A 291 -18.43 -3.33 -4.32
N SER A 292 -17.90 -2.44 -5.15
CA SER A 292 -16.86 -1.49 -4.72
C SER A 292 -17.43 -0.44 -3.77
N VAL A 293 -18.69 -0.03 -3.91
CA VAL A 293 -19.38 0.86 -2.94
C VAL A 293 -19.50 0.20 -1.57
N LYS A 294 -19.78 -1.11 -1.51
CA LYS A 294 -19.79 -1.89 -0.26
C LYS A 294 -18.40 -2.01 0.36
N ILE A 295 -17.41 -2.47 -0.40
CA ILE A 295 -16.01 -2.57 0.09
C ILE A 295 -15.52 -1.22 0.59
N ALA A 296 -15.73 -0.15 -0.18
CA ALA A 296 -15.42 1.22 0.22
C ALA A 296 -16.10 1.65 1.52
N THR A 297 -17.38 1.32 1.68
CA THR A 297 -18.14 1.60 2.92
C THR A 297 -17.55 0.83 4.10
N TYR A 298 -17.19 -0.44 3.94
CA TYR A 298 -16.55 -1.23 4.99
C TYR A 298 -15.15 -0.70 5.36
N SER A 299 -14.30 -0.39 4.37
CA SER A 299 -12.94 0.13 4.60
C SER A 299 -12.96 1.53 5.23
N SER A 300 -13.81 2.44 4.72
CA SER A 300 -13.99 3.77 5.31
C SER A 300 -14.54 3.69 6.74
N ASN A 301 -15.48 2.77 7.02
CA ASN A 301 -16.01 2.55 8.36
C ASN A 301 -14.96 1.96 9.31
N PHE A 302 -14.04 1.12 8.82
CA PHE A 302 -12.91 0.61 9.59
C PHE A 302 -11.92 1.72 9.94
N VAL A 303 -11.44 2.49 8.96
CA VAL A 303 -10.57 3.66 9.15
C VAL A 303 -11.19 4.63 10.17
N THR A 304 -12.45 4.99 9.98
CA THR A 304 -13.19 5.90 10.86
C THR A 304 -13.27 5.38 12.30
N THR A 305 -13.67 4.12 12.48
CA THR A 305 -13.87 3.54 13.82
C THR A 305 -12.55 3.36 14.55
N LEU A 306 -11.50 2.91 13.85
CA LEU A 306 -10.16 2.74 14.42
C LEU A 306 -9.57 4.08 14.84
N ALA A 307 -9.66 5.12 14.01
CA ALA A 307 -9.14 6.45 14.34
C ALA A 307 -9.91 7.13 15.49
N ASP A 308 -11.24 7.01 15.52
CA ASP A 308 -12.07 7.58 16.59
C ASP A 308 -11.83 6.90 17.95
N GLU A 309 -11.44 5.62 17.98
CA GLU A 309 -11.07 4.89 19.20
C GLU A 309 -9.58 5.04 19.57
N ALA A 310 -8.65 5.03 18.61
CA ALA A 310 -7.22 5.25 18.89
C ALA A 310 -6.94 6.66 19.42
N LYS A 311 -7.59 7.68 18.85
CA LYS A 311 -7.46 9.09 19.26
C LYS A 311 -8.43 9.45 20.41
N LYS A 312 -9.04 8.47 21.09
CA LYS A 312 -10.17 8.64 22.02
C LYS A 312 -9.86 9.47 23.26
N SER A 313 -8.74 9.18 23.92
CA SER A 313 -8.24 9.90 25.10
C SER A 313 -7.34 11.09 24.75
N ASN A 314 -6.76 11.11 23.55
CA ASN A 314 -5.88 12.17 23.08
C ASN A 314 -6.14 12.43 21.59
N ALA A 315 -6.71 13.59 21.25
CA ALA A 315 -7.02 13.96 19.87
C ALA A 315 -5.78 14.15 18.97
N SER A 316 -4.60 14.30 19.57
CA SER A 316 -3.30 14.41 18.87
C SER A 316 -2.52 13.09 18.85
N ALA A 317 -3.11 11.98 19.30
CA ALA A 317 -2.46 10.67 19.20
C ALA A 317 -2.35 10.22 17.73
N ARG A 318 -1.32 9.41 17.44
CA ARG A 318 -1.24 8.65 16.19
C ARG A 318 -2.28 7.52 16.20
N ILE A 319 -2.79 7.15 15.03
CA ILE A 319 -3.75 6.04 14.89
C ILE A 319 -3.07 4.69 15.18
N LEU A 320 -1.79 4.56 14.80
CA LEU A 320 -0.93 3.42 15.07
C LEU A 320 0.44 3.90 15.60
N PRO A 321 1.17 3.08 16.38
CA PRO A 321 2.56 3.36 16.76
C PRO A 321 3.48 3.59 15.57
N LEU A 322 4.70 4.09 15.82
CA LEU A 322 5.77 4.05 14.82
C LEU A 322 6.13 2.59 14.53
N GLY A 323 6.51 2.30 13.28
CA GLY A 323 6.88 0.95 12.84
C GLY A 323 5.73 -0.06 12.72
N ILE A 324 4.48 0.32 13.01
CA ILE A 324 3.31 -0.56 12.99
C ILE A 324 2.29 -0.12 11.91
N GLY A 325 1.81 -1.09 11.15
CA GLY A 325 0.71 -0.92 10.18
C GLY A 325 -0.30 -2.07 10.24
N LEU A 326 -1.35 -1.98 9.44
CA LEU A 326 -2.37 -3.03 9.30
C LEU A 326 -2.54 -3.50 7.84
N THR A 327 -2.94 -4.76 7.66
CA THR A 327 -3.57 -5.25 6.43
C THR A 327 -4.98 -5.79 6.74
N VAL A 328 -5.92 -5.56 5.83
CA VAL A 328 -7.33 -5.94 5.96
C VAL A 328 -7.78 -6.64 4.68
N ASN A 329 -8.21 -7.89 4.77
CA ASN A 329 -8.77 -8.62 3.64
C ASN A 329 -10.29 -8.77 3.71
N TYR A 330 -10.95 -8.74 2.56
CA TYR A 330 -12.38 -9.04 2.40
C TYR A 330 -12.61 -10.31 1.55
N PRO A 331 -13.55 -11.19 1.95
CA PRO A 331 -14.00 -12.33 1.14
C PRO A 331 -14.93 -11.85 0.01
N LYS A 332 -15.35 -12.73 -0.90
CA LYS A 332 -16.24 -12.33 -2.01
C LYS A 332 -17.66 -12.02 -1.52
N ILE A 333 -18.03 -10.75 -1.57
CA ILE A 333 -19.28 -10.22 -1.03
C ILE A 333 -20.42 -10.19 -2.05
N ALA A 334 -21.67 -10.15 -1.57
CA ALA A 334 -22.82 -9.96 -2.44
C ALA A 334 -22.76 -8.56 -3.10
N PRO A 335 -22.93 -8.45 -4.43
CA PRO A 335 -23.66 -9.39 -5.29
C PRO A 335 -22.82 -10.44 -6.02
N THR A 336 -21.48 -10.36 -6.01
CA THR A 336 -20.59 -11.20 -6.82
C THR A 336 -20.18 -12.50 -6.13
N GLY A 337 -20.47 -12.61 -4.82
CA GLY A 337 -20.36 -13.81 -3.98
C GLY A 337 -21.43 -13.85 -2.88
N ASN A 338 -21.38 -14.85 -2.00
CA ASN A 338 -22.49 -15.12 -1.07
C ASN A 338 -22.42 -14.35 0.27
N CYS A 339 -21.35 -13.59 0.54
CA CYS A 339 -21.19 -12.91 1.82
C CYS A 339 -22.04 -11.62 1.90
N THR A 340 -23.13 -11.66 2.66
CA THR A 340 -24.10 -10.56 2.83
C THR A 340 -23.98 -9.80 4.16
N ASN A 341 -23.54 -10.47 5.23
CA ASN A 341 -23.44 -9.92 6.60
C ASN A 341 -22.00 -10.04 7.13
N LEU A 342 -21.15 -9.09 6.73
CA LEU A 342 -19.71 -9.13 7.00
C LEU A 342 -19.38 -8.93 8.49
N THR A 343 -18.75 -9.93 9.09
CA THR A 343 -18.14 -9.84 10.44
C THR A 343 -16.65 -9.50 10.36
N TRP A 344 -16.02 -9.15 11.48
CA TRP A 344 -14.59 -8.78 11.54
C TRP A 344 -13.84 -9.68 12.53
N VAL A 345 -12.61 -10.07 12.19
CA VAL A 345 -11.73 -10.89 13.04
C VAL A 345 -10.34 -10.27 13.10
N HIS A 346 -9.80 -10.09 14.30
CA HIS A 346 -8.39 -9.77 14.50
C HIS A 346 -7.55 -11.03 14.20
N THR A 347 -6.67 -10.93 13.22
CA THR A 347 -5.89 -12.03 12.66
C THR A 347 -4.39 -11.80 12.78
N ARG A 348 -3.62 -12.81 12.41
CA ARG A 348 -2.19 -12.69 12.08
C ARG A 348 -1.99 -13.15 10.63
N LEU A 349 -0.89 -12.72 9.99
CA LEU A 349 -0.61 -13.07 8.59
C LEU A 349 -0.50 -14.60 8.40
N THR A 350 0.20 -15.29 9.31
CA THR A 350 0.54 -16.72 9.21
C THR A 350 -0.46 -17.62 9.95
N GLY A 351 -0.90 -18.72 9.34
CA GLY A 351 -1.80 -19.70 9.95
C GLY A 351 -2.74 -20.29 8.91
N LYS A 352 -2.39 -21.48 8.39
CA LYS A 352 -2.83 -21.97 7.06
C LYS A 352 -2.51 -20.98 5.93
N ALA A 353 -1.47 -20.17 6.11
CA ALA A 353 -0.90 -19.37 5.03
C ALA A 353 -0.25 -20.29 3.99
N ILE A 354 -0.25 -19.83 2.75
CA ILE A 354 0.28 -20.53 1.58
C ILE A 354 1.54 -19.85 1.06
N VAL A 355 2.35 -20.62 0.35
CA VAL A 355 3.43 -20.18 -0.53
C VAL A 355 3.27 -20.92 -1.87
N ASP A 356 3.76 -20.37 -2.97
CA ASP A 356 3.70 -21.04 -4.26
C ASP A 356 4.66 -22.24 -4.32
N ARG A 357 4.17 -23.37 -4.83
CA ARG A 357 4.99 -24.44 -5.39
C ARG A 357 4.87 -24.43 -6.91
N VAL A 358 6.01 -24.32 -7.60
CA VAL A 358 6.05 -24.47 -9.06
C VAL A 358 5.68 -25.91 -9.45
N VAL A 359 4.78 -26.06 -10.40
CA VAL A 359 4.34 -27.33 -10.98
C VAL A 359 4.26 -27.21 -12.50
N VAL A 360 4.43 -28.31 -13.24
CA VAL A 360 4.26 -28.31 -14.70
C VAL A 360 2.86 -28.79 -15.04
N ASN A 361 2.13 -28.04 -15.87
CA ASN A 361 0.82 -28.43 -16.37
C ASN A 361 0.98 -29.58 -17.38
N ALA A 362 0.47 -30.76 -17.05
CA ALA A 362 0.65 -31.98 -17.83
C ALA A 362 0.01 -31.95 -19.24
N THR A 363 -0.90 -31.02 -19.52
CA THR A 363 -1.57 -30.89 -20.83
C THR A 363 -0.86 -29.91 -21.75
N THR A 364 -0.23 -28.86 -21.21
CA THR A 364 0.44 -27.81 -21.99
C THR A 364 1.96 -27.87 -21.96
N GLY A 365 2.55 -28.62 -21.01
CA GLY A 365 3.99 -28.67 -20.77
C GLY A 365 4.57 -27.40 -20.14
N LEU A 366 3.74 -26.39 -19.83
CA LEU A 366 4.18 -25.11 -19.30
C LEU A 366 4.22 -25.11 -17.75
N PRO A 367 5.17 -24.39 -17.13
CA PRO A 367 5.17 -24.17 -15.68
C PRO A 367 4.00 -23.28 -15.25
N THR A 368 3.48 -23.57 -14.07
CA THR A 368 2.49 -22.78 -13.32
C THR A 368 2.78 -22.94 -11.82
N TYR A 369 1.97 -22.34 -10.96
CA TYR A 369 2.01 -22.52 -9.52
C TYR A 369 0.84 -23.37 -9.00
N ALA A 370 0.98 -23.89 -7.79
CA ALA A 370 -0.08 -24.48 -6.99
C ALA A 370 0.22 -24.25 -5.50
N ASP A 371 -0.81 -24.03 -4.69
CA ASP A 371 -0.71 -23.75 -3.26
C ASP A 371 0.12 -24.81 -2.52
N LEU A 372 1.02 -24.34 -1.65
CA LEU A 372 1.75 -25.14 -0.68
C LEU A 372 1.58 -24.51 0.72
N VAL A 373 0.85 -25.21 1.60
CA VAL A 373 0.90 -24.95 3.04
C VAL A 373 2.15 -25.65 3.57
N SER A 374 3.11 -24.89 4.10
CA SER A 374 4.35 -25.41 4.69
C SER A 374 4.52 -24.92 6.14
N ASP A 375 5.29 -25.64 6.94
CA ASP A 375 5.60 -25.24 8.32
C ASP A 375 6.34 -23.90 8.36
N GLY A 376 7.26 -23.67 7.40
CA GLY A 376 8.04 -22.44 7.30
C GLY A 376 7.20 -21.18 7.14
N VAL A 377 6.18 -21.19 6.27
CA VAL A 377 5.27 -20.04 6.07
C VAL A 377 4.23 -19.90 7.21
N ASN A 378 4.17 -20.86 8.13
CA ASN A 378 3.19 -20.90 9.24
C ASN A 378 3.82 -20.82 10.65
N ALA A 379 5.14 -20.83 10.76
CA ALA A 379 5.87 -20.84 12.03
C ALA A 379 5.44 -19.68 12.96
N CYS A 380 5.00 -19.99 14.19
CA CYS A 380 4.74 -18.94 15.18
C CYS A 380 6.02 -18.55 15.92
N ILE A 381 6.82 -17.71 15.26
CA ILE A 381 8.03 -17.11 15.83
C ILE A 381 7.70 -15.77 16.50
N SER A 382 6.94 -14.90 15.80
CA SER A 382 6.58 -13.55 16.24
C SER A 382 5.06 -13.34 16.37
N GLY A 383 4.68 -12.43 17.26
CA GLY A 383 3.30 -11.99 17.49
C GLY A 383 2.44 -12.95 18.32
N ASN A 384 1.14 -12.69 18.38
CA ASN A 384 0.22 -13.50 19.18
C ASN A 384 -0.23 -14.77 18.44
N CYS A 385 0.30 -15.93 18.82
CA CYS A 385 -0.06 -17.23 18.23
C CYS A 385 -1.53 -17.65 18.41
N SER A 386 -2.28 -17.04 19.34
CA SER A 386 -3.69 -17.38 19.58
C SER A 386 -4.67 -16.73 18.59
N LEU A 387 -4.20 -15.79 17.75
CA LEU A 387 -5.01 -15.23 16.67
C LEU A 387 -5.06 -16.20 15.47
N PRO A 388 -6.23 -16.39 14.84
CA PRO A 388 -6.32 -17.17 13.61
C PRO A 388 -5.55 -16.51 12.46
N GLY A 389 -5.07 -17.32 11.51
CA GLY A 389 -4.44 -16.82 10.31
C GLY A 389 -5.46 -16.24 9.33
N GLU A 390 -5.12 -15.15 8.66
CA GLU A 390 -6.04 -14.46 7.75
C GLU A 390 -6.48 -15.30 6.55
N THR A 391 -5.60 -16.16 6.02
CA THR A 391 -5.95 -17.11 4.94
C THR A 391 -7.09 -18.04 5.35
N ASP A 392 -7.09 -18.54 6.59
CA ASP A 392 -8.17 -19.36 7.14
C ASP A 392 -9.45 -18.54 7.40
N VAL A 393 -9.33 -17.31 7.88
CA VAL A 393 -10.49 -16.43 8.13
C VAL A 393 -11.22 -16.05 6.85
N ILE A 394 -10.51 -15.74 5.77
CA ILE A 394 -11.12 -15.42 4.47
C ILE A 394 -11.62 -16.69 3.77
N GLY A 395 -10.90 -17.81 3.87
CA GLY A 395 -11.24 -19.07 3.21
C GLY A 395 -12.39 -19.87 3.86
N ASN A 396 -12.70 -19.66 5.15
CA ASN A 396 -13.63 -20.51 5.89
C ASN A 396 -15.14 -20.36 5.53
N GLY A 397 -15.49 -19.45 4.62
CA GLY A 397 -16.87 -19.24 4.16
C GLY A 397 -17.82 -18.52 5.13
N LYS A 398 -17.40 -18.18 6.36
CA LYS A 398 -18.25 -17.59 7.40
C LYS A 398 -18.52 -16.07 7.23
N CYS A 399 -18.25 -15.51 6.06
CA CYS A 399 -18.46 -14.09 5.74
C CYS A 399 -17.73 -13.14 6.73
N GLN A 400 -16.41 -13.25 6.78
CA GLN A 400 -15.56 -12.54 7.74
C GLN A 400 -14.46 -11.74 7.01
N ALA A 401 -14.22 -10.51 7.41
CA ALA A 401 -13.03 -9.75 7.06
C ALA A 401 -11.90 -10.04 8.07
N SER A 402 -10.67 -10.12 7.58
CA SER A 402 -9.47 -10.20 8.42
C SER A 402 -8.94 -8.79 8.74
N ALA A 403 -8.24 -8.65 9.85
CA ALA A 403 -7.48 -7.46 10.19
C ALA A 403 -6.21 -7.89 10.91
N SER A 404 -5.07 -7.89 10.21
CA SER A 404 -3.77 -8.34 10.70
C SER A 404 -2.84 -7.17 10.98
N ILE A 405 -2.15 -7.20 12.11
CA ILE A 405 -1.07 -6.25 12.43
C ILE A 405 0.23 -6.69 11.77
N TYR A 406 1.01 -5.74 11.25
CA TYR A 406 2.39 -5.95 10.81
C TYR A 406 3.37 -4.98 11.49
N SER A 407 4.65 -5.34 11.46
CA SER A 407 5.78 -4.55 11.94
C SER A 407 6.77 -4.31 10.80
N VAL A 408 7.47 -3.17 10.84
CA VAL A 408 8.66 -2.89 10.01
C VAL A 408 9.97 -3.22 10.73
N ASP A 409 9.91 -3.37 12.06
CA ASP A 409 11.00 -3.96 12.84
C ASP A 409 11.00 -5.48 12.62
N TYR A 410 12.13 -5.98 12.09
CA TYR A 410 12.34 -7.35 11.63
C TYR A 410 13.26 -8.17 12.52
N ASP A 411 13.78 -7.62 13.63
CA ASP A 411 14.71 -8.35 14.48
C ASP A 411 14.07 -9.63 15.03
N ALA A 412 14.75 -10.76 14.81
CA ALA A 412 14.19 -12.06 15.07
C ALA A 412 14.08 -12.32 16.59
N PRO A 413 12.90 -12.71 17.12
CA PRO A 413 12.62 -12.73 18.55
C PRO A 413 13.69 -13.40 19.39
N THR A 414 14.22 -12.65 20.36
CA THR A 414 15.39 -13.02 21.18
C THR A 414 15.29 -14.39 21.84
N ASN A 415 14.09 -14.82 22.23
CA ASN A 415 13.85 -16.16 22.78
C ASN A 415 13.98 -17.29 21.73
N ALA A 416 13.62 -17.04 20.48
CA ALA A 416 13.70 -18.01 19.38
C ALA A 416 15.10 -18.06 18.74
N THR A 417 15.89 -16.98 18.88
CA THR A 417 17.22 -16.85 18.25
C THR A 417 18.38 -16.85 19.23
N LYS A 418 18.14 -16.89 20.55
CA LYS A 418 19.15 -16.79 21.63
C LYS A 418 20.47 -17.50 21.33
N ASP A 419 20.40 -18.79 21.01
CA ASP A 419 21.60 -19.62 20.83
C ASP A 419 22.29 -19.35 19.48
N LEU A 420 21.52 -18.99 18.45
CA LEU A 420 22.04 -18.48 17.17
C LEU A 420 22.74 -17.12 17.34
N VAL A 421 22.20 -16.21 18.16
CA VAL A 421 22.82 -14.91 18.47
C VAL A 421 24.16 -15.12 19.20
N ALA A 422 24.22 -16.03 20.17
CA ALA A 422 25.46 -16.37 20.86
C ALA A 422 26.51 -16.97 19.91
N ALA A 423 26.10 -17.90 19.05
CA ALA A 423 26.98 -18.49 18.03
C ALA A 423 27.46 -17.45 17.00
N LEU A 424 26.57 -16.60 16.50
CA LEU A 424 26.87 -15.54 15.53
C LEU A 424 27.83 -14.49 16.10
N THR A 425 27.59 -14.03 17.33
CA THR A 425 28.48 -13.08 18.03
C THR A 425 29.88 -13.67 18.21
N THR A 426 29.97 -14.93 18.59
CA THR A 426 31.25 -15.65 18.75
C THR A 426 31.96 -15.82 17.39
N GLY A 427 31.23 -16.19 16.34
CA GLY A 427 31.75 -16.35 14.98
C GLY A 427 32.30 -15.04 14.39
N ILE A 428 31.52 -13.95 14.47
CA ILE A 428 31.95 -12.61 14.01
C ILE A 428 33.20 -12.14 14.79
N THR A 429 33.23 -12.36 16.11
CA THR A 429 34.40 -12.02 16.94
C THR A 429 35.65 -12.78 16.50
N SER A 430 35.52 -14.09 16.23
CA SER A 430 36.62 -14.92 15.72
C SER A 430 37.12 -14.44 14.35
N LEU A 431 36.22 -14.18 13.40
CA LEU A 431 36.58 -13.66 12.06
C LEU A 431 37.35 -12.33 12.17
N ASN A 432 36.87 -11.40 12.98
CA ASN A 432 37.52 -10.09 13.16
C ASN A 432 38.91 -10.21 13.82
N SER A 433 39.09 -11.10 14.81
CA SER A 433 40.38 -11.33 15.46
C SER A 433 41.46 -11.87 14.50
N ASN A 434 41.07 -12.69 13.53
CA ASN A 434 41.97 -13.22 12.51
C ASN A 434 42.38 -12.16 11.47
N ALA A 435 41.51 -11.19 11.15
CA ALA A 435 41.84 -10.08 10.26
C ALA A 435 42.99 -9.21 10.81
N THR A 436 42.95 -8.87 12.11
CA THR A 436 44.03 -8.13 12.77
C THR A 436 45.37 -8.88 12.81
N ALA A 437 45.36 -10.22 12.84
CA ALA A 437 46.58 -11.02 12.82
C ALA A 437 47.32 -11.01 11.47
N GLY A 438 46.61 -10.74 10.36
CA GLY A 438 47.20 -10.65 9.02
C GLY A 438 48.02 -9.37 8.79
N SER A 439 47.61 -8.25 9.39
CA SER A 439 48.19 -6.93 9.12
C SER A 439 49.64 -6.74 9.60
N ASN A 440 50.14 -7.60 10.50
CA ASN A 440 51.47 -7.47 11.11
C ASN A 440 52.56 -8.35 10.46
N ARG A 441 52.31 -8.96 9.29
CA ARG A 441 53.24 -9.91 8.65
C ARG A 441 54.08 -9.37 7.47
N THR A 442 53.96 -8.10 7.11
CA THR A 442 54.69 -7.48 5.98
C THR A 442 55.64 -6.36 6.40
N ASN A 443 56.60 -6.65 7.28
CA ASN A 443 57.80 -5.81 7.47
C ASN A 443 58.95 -6.53 8.20
N ALA A 444 59.37 -7.72 7.74
CA ALA A 444 60.38 -8.53 8.44
C ALA A 444 61.24 -9.48 7.56
N THR A 445 61.72 -9.04 6.40
CA THR A 445 62.90 -9.67 5.73
C THR A 445 63.53 -8.78 4.65
N THR A 446 64.66 -8.13 4.97
CA THR A 446 65.74 -7.82 4.00
C THR A 446 67.01 -7.42 4.76
N ALA A 447 67.85 -8.42 5.04
CA ALA A 447 69.25 -8.32 5.44
C ALA A 447 69.94 -9.62 5.00
#